data_AF-A0A497QF03-F1
#
_entry.id   AF-A0A497QF03-F1
#
_cell.length_a   1.000
_cell.length_b   1.000
_cell.length_c   1.000
_cell.angle_alpha   90.00
_cell.angle_beta   90.00
_cell.angle_gamma   90.00
#
_symmetry.space_group_name_H-M   'P 1'
#
loop_
_entity.id
_entity.type
_entity.pdbx_description
1 polymer ?
#
loop_
_entity_poly.entity_id
_entity_poly.type
_entity_poly.pdbx_seq_one_letter_code
_entity_poly.pdbx_strand_id
1 'polypeptide(L)'
;MVINKKDELHSKALKLSYFTLLYNIIECILSIMAGFFAGSTALLGFGSDSLVESISATIMIWRFRKHGFISNKEEDELEKKAIYFVGISFFIFGIYILFESLRKLIILEKPEPSIFGIIIAIASIIVMPILFYRKFKTGKSIGSKSLIADSKQTLACLFMSVSLLIGLGLNYLFGLWWADLIVGLFIVLFLFKEGYEIIFEDDYDIDNHH
;
A
#
# COMPACT_ATOMS: atom_id res chain seq x y z
N MET A 1 -33.43 -9.31 -14.51
CA MET A 1 -32.08 -9.91 -14.31
C MET A 1 -31.60 -9.46 -12.94
N VAL A 2 -31.72 -10.32 -11.92
CA VAL A 2 -31.26 -9.98 -10.56
C VAL A 2 -29.75 -10.12 -10.59
N ILE A 3 -29.03 -9.01 -10.68
CA ILE A 3 -27.57 -9.03 -10.52
C ILE A 3 -27.32 -9.53 -9.10
N ASN A 4 -26.58 -10.63 -8.97
CA ASN A 4 -26.27 -11.21 -7.68
C ASN A 4 -25.46 -10.18 -6.88
N LYS A 5 -25.90 -9.84 -5.67
CA LYS A 5 -25.22 -8.89 -4.78
C LYS A 5 -23.74 -9.24 -4.55
N LYS A 6 -23.38 -10.53 -4.65
CA LYS A 6 -21.99 -11.00 -4.61
C LYS A 6 -21.19 -10.49 -5.82
N ASP A 7 -21.73 -10.60 -7.04
CA ASP A 7 -21.05 -10.17 -8.26
C ASP A 7 -20.85 -8.65 -8.31
N GLU A 8 -21.79 -7.87 -7.76
CA GLU A 8 -21.62 -6.42 -7.60
C GLU A 8 -20.43 -6.07 -6.70
N LEU A 9 -20.24 -6.81 -5.60
CA LEU A 9 -19.13 -6.59 -4.68
C LEU A 9 -17.78 -7.01 -5.27
N HIS A 10 -17.73 -8.09 -6.05
CA HIS A 10 -16.52 -8.48 -6.78
C HIS A 10 -16.17 -7.47 -7.89
N SER A 11 -17.17 -6.98 -8.63
CA SER A 11 -16.97 -5.88 -9.58
C SER A 11 -16.46 -4.62 -8.89
N LYS A 12 -16.98 -4.31 -7.70
CA LYS A 12 -16.52 -3.18 -6.89
C LYS A 12 -15.07 -3.36 -6.43
N ALA A 13 -14.69 -4.56 -5.99
CA ALA A 13 -13.30 -4.88 -5.64
C ALA A 13 -12.37 -4.62 -6.84
N LEU A 14 -12.72 -5.14 -8.02
CA LEU A 14 -11.96 -4.94 -9.25
C LEU A 14 -11.81 -3.45 -9.61
N LYS A 15 -12.90 -2.67 -9.53
CA LYS A 15 -12.88 -1.22 -9.78
C LYS A 15 -12.00 -0.47 -8.79
N LEU A 16 -12.03 -0.86 -7.51
CA LEU A 16 -11.14 -0.28 -6.50
C LEU A 16 -9.68 -0.58 -6.82
N SER A 17 -9.35 -1.81 -7.20
CA SER A 17 -7.98 -2.19 -7.56
C SER A 17 -7.47 -1.45 -8.81
N TYR A 18 -8.31 -1.27 -9.84
CA TYR A 18 -7.96 -0.43 -11.00
C TYR A 18 -7.73 1.03 -10.62
N PHE A 19 -8.58 1.59 -9.75
CA PHE A 19 -8.40 2.95 -9.27
C PHE A 19 -7.10 3.10 -8.46
N THR A 20 -6.83 2.18 -7.53
CA THR A 20 -5.60 2.16 -6.74
C THR A 20 -4.38 2.07 -7.63
N LEU A 21 -4.38 1.20 -8.65
CA LEU A 21 -3.28 1.08 -9.60
C LEU A 21 -3.06 2.39 -10.37
N LEU A 22 -4.11 2.97 -10.96
CA LEU A 22 -3.98 4.19 -11.75
C LEU A 22 -3.50 5.38 -10.90
N TYR A 23 -4.10 5.55 -9.72
CA TYR A 23 -3.74 6.59 -8.78
C TYR A 23 -2.27 6.48 -8.36
N ASN A 24 -1.83 5.29 -7.95
CA ASN A 24 -0.46 5.07 -7.47
C ASN A 24 0.59 5.14 -8.58
N ILE A 25 0.26 4.77 -9.82
CA ILE A 25 1.19 4.98 -10.95
C ILE A 25 1.38 6.47 -11.23
N ILE A 26 0.30 7.26 -11.19
CA ILE A 26 0.39 8.72 -11.37
C ILE A 26 1.21 9.32 -10.22
N GLU A 27 0.92 8.93 -8.98
CA GLU A 27 1.65 9.37 -7.79
C GLU A 27 3.15 9.02 -7.86
N CYS A 28 3.47 7.79 -8.26
CA CYS A 28 4.85 7.32 -8.48
C CYS A 28 5.59 8.21 -9.47
N ILE A 29 5.02 8.44 -10.66
CA ILE A 29 5.64 9.25 -11.71
C ILE A 29 5.86 10.69 -11.22
N LEU A 30 4.83 11.32 -10.65
CA LEU A 30 4.92 12.70 -10.18
C LEU A 30 5.93 12.85 -9.04
N SER A 31 5.97 11.90 -8.11
CA SER A 31 6.88 11.91 -6.97
C SER A 31 8.32 11.66 -7.39
N ILE A 32 8.58 10.71 -8.29
CA ILE A 32 9.93 10.46 -8.82
C ILE A 32 10.44 11.66 -9.59
N MET A 33 9.62 12.26 -10.46
CA MET A 33 9.99 13.46 -11.20
C MET A 33 10.30 14.63 -10.26
N ALA A 34 9.40 14.91 -9.31
CA ALA A 34 9.60 15.97 -8.34
C ALA A 34 10.83 15.71 -7.46
N GLY A 35 11.05 14.46 -7.05
CA GLY A 35 12.21 14.04 -6.28
C GLY A 35 13.53 14.23 -7.03
N PHE A 36 13.57 13.90 -8.31
CA PHE A 36 14.76 14.11 -9.15
C PHE A 36 15.08 15.60 -9.33
N PHE A 37 14.09 16.42 -9.67
CA PHE A 37 14.31 17.86 -9.89
C PHE A 37 14.62 18.64 -8.61
N ALA A 38 14.05 18.23 -7.47
CA ALA A 38 14.28 18.86 -6.17
C ALA A 38 15.45 18.23 -5.38
N GLY A 39 16.12 17.20 -5.93
CA GLY A 39 17.14 16.44 -5.18
C GLY A 39 16.60 15.81 -3.89
N SER A 40 15.30 15.48 -3.84
CA SER A 40 14.61 15.04 -2.62
C SER A 40 14.49 13.53 -2.57
N THR A 41 15.29 12.88 -1.72
CA THR A 41 15.19 11.43 -1.48
C THR A 41 13.87 11.04 -0.84
N ALA A 42 13.26 11.90 -0.03
CA ALA A 42 11.94 11.63 0.55
C ALA A 42 10.85 11.48 -0.53
N LEU A 43 10.91 12.28 -1.60
CA LEU A 43 9.98 12.16 -2.74
C LEU A 43 10.28 10.95 -3.63
N LEU A 44 11.56 10.62 -3.82
CA LEU A 44 11.94 9.38 -4.50
C LEU A 44 11.47 8.14 -3.71
N GLY A 45 11.59 8.20 -2.38
CA GLY A 45 11.08 7.23 -1.41
C GLY A 45 9.58 7.01 -1.55
N PHE A 46 8.84 8.11 -1.47
CA PHE A 46 7.39 8.11 -1.60
C PHE A 46 6.91 7.58 -2.96
N GLY A 47 7.57 7.96 -4.07
CA GLY A 47 7.22 7.40 -5.38
C GLY A 47 7.48 5.89 -5.49
N SER A 48 8.48 5.38 -4.76
CA SER A 48 8.77 3.95 -4.70
C SER A 48 7.77 3.19 -3.85
N ASP A 49 7.24 3.80 -2.78
CA ASP A 49 6.08 3.27 -2.03
C ASP A 49 4.87 3.07 -2.96
N SER A 50 4.48 4.09 -3.72
CA SER A 50 3.38 3.99 -4.68
C SER A 50 3.62 2.89 -5.74
N LEU A 51 4.88 2.60 -6.09
CA LEU A 51 5.21 1.47 -6.98
C LEU A 51 4.89 0.13 -6.32
N VAL A 52 5.21 -0.06 -5.03
CA VAL A 52 4.90 -1.31 -4.32
C VAL A 52 3.40 -1.47 -4.13
N GLU A 53 2.65 -0.39 -3.88
CA GLU A 53 1.18 -0.45 -3.87
C GLU A 53 0.59 -0.77 -5.27
N SER A 54 1.21 -0.26 -6.33
CA SER A 54 0.82 -0.62 -7.71
C SER A 54 0.99 -2.12 -8.00
N ILE A 55 2.03 -2.75 -7.44
CA ILE A 55 2.23 -4.21 -7.55
C ILE A 55 1.08 -4.96 -6.84
N SER A 56 0.74 -4.56 -5.61
CA SER A 56 -0.37 -5.17 -4.85
C SER A 56 -1.72 -5.01 -5.56
N ALA A 57 -2.00 -3.82 -6.07
CA ALA A 57 -3.20 -3.53 -6.85
C ALA A 57 -3.27 -4.38 -8.13
N THR A 58 -2.14 -4.64 -8.78
CA THR A 58 -2.05 -5.51 -9.96
C THR A 58 -2.37 -6.97 -9.62
N ILE A 59 -1.90 -7.46 -8.47
CA ILE A 59 -2.25 -8.80 -7.96
C ILE A 59 -3.77 -8.89 -7.74
N MET A 60 -4.39 -7.86 -7.16
CA MET A 60 -5.84 -7.82 -6.97
C MET A 60 -6.61 -7.78 -8.29
N ILE A 61 -6.16 -7.01 -9.28
CA ILE A 61 -6.77 -7.01 -10.63
C ILE A 61 -6.70 -8.43 -11.22
N TRP A 62 -5.55 -9.08 -11.15
CA TRP A 62 -5.38 -10.45 -11.63
C TRP A 62 -6.32 -11.44 -10.94
N ARG A 63 -6.48 -11.32 -9.62
CA ARG A 63 -7.39 -12.15 -8.80
C ARG A 63 -8.86 -11.91 -9.13
N PHE A 64 -9.31 -10.65 -9.14
CA PHE A 64 -10.74 -10.33 -9.29
C PHE A 64 -11.24 -10.38 -10.75
N ARG A 65 -10.37 -10.21 -11.75
CA ARG A 65 -10.77 -10.25 -13.17
C ARG A 65 -11.25 -11.64 -13.63
N LYS A 66 -10.86 -12.71 -12.92
CA LYS A 66 -11.24 -14.09 -13.23
C LYS A 66 -12.55 -14.53 -12.57
N HIS A 67 -13.12 -13.72 -11.68
CA HIS A 67 -14.35 -14.03 -10.96
C HIS A 67 -15.51 -14.35 -11.91
N GLY A 68 -16.24 -15.43 -11.65
CA GLY A 68 -17.40 -15.85 -12.46
C GLY A 68 -17.06 -16.51 -13.81
N PHE A 69 -15.77 -16.61 -14.17
CA PHE A 69 -15.29 -17.34 -15.36
C PHE A 69 -14.59 -18.66 -15.01
N ILE A 70 -14.43 -18.94 -13.72
CA ILE A 70 -13.71 -20.11 -13.20
C ILE A 70 -14.56 -20.83 -12.15
N SER A 71 -14.18 -22.06 -11.80
CA SER A 71 -14.86 -22.82 -10.75
C SER A 71 -14.58 -22.25 -9.36
N ASN A 72 -15.45 -22.53 -8.39
CA ASN A 72 -15.26 -22.10 -6.99
C ASN A 72 -13.91 -22.59 -6.41
N LYS A 73 -13.50 -23.82 -6.74
CA LYS A 73 -12.21 -24.37 -6.31
C LYS A 73 -11.04 -23.55 -6.84
N GLU A 74 -11.11 -23.14 -8.11
CA GLU A 74 -10.09 -22.27 -8.71
C GLU A 74 -10.12 -20.85 -8.12
N GLU A 75 -11.28 -20.32 -7.72
CA GLU A 75 -11.37 -19.05 -6.99
C GLU A 75 -10.62 -19.12 -5.66
N ASP A 76 -10.79 -20.21 -4.89
CA ASP A 76 -10.10 -20.43 -3.63
C ASP A 76 -8.58 -20.56 -3.80
N GLU A 77 -8.13 -21.29 -4.84
CA GLU A 77 -6.70 -21.41 -5.17
C GLU A 77 -6.09 -20.07 -5.60
N LEU A 78 -6.84 -19.25 -6.35
CA LEU A 78 -6.39 -17.90 -6.72
C LEU A 78 -6.35 -16.96 -5.51
N GLU A 79 -7.30 -17.06 -4.60
CA GLU A 79 -7.29 -16.29 -3.35
C GLU A 79 -6.04 -16.61 -2.54
N LYS A 80 -5.70 -17.89 -2.34
CA LYS A 80 -4.48 -18.31 -1.63
C LYS A 80 -3.22 -17.76 -2.27
N LYS A 81 -3.12 -17.83 -3.62
CA LYS A 81 -1.99 -17.25 -4.36
C LYS A 81 -1.92 -15.73 -4.19
N ALA A 82 -3.06 -15.05 -4.22
CA ALA A 82 -3.12 -13.60 -4.03
C ALA A 82 -2.71 -13.19 -2.61
N ILE A 83 -3.17 -13.91 -1.57
CA ILE A 83 -2.74 -13.73 -0.18
C ILE A 83 -1.21 -13.85 -0.10
N TYR A 84 -0.64 -14.93 -0.64
CA TYR A 84 0.81 -15.15 -0.63
C TYR A 84 1.61 -14.04 -1.32
N PHE A 85 1.20 -13.63 -2.53
CA PHE A 85 1.89 -12.57 -3.26
C PHE A 85 1.76 -11.19 -2.58
N VAL A 86 0.61 -10.88 -1.98
CA VAL A 86 0.45 -9.66 -1.17
C VAL A 86 1.30 -9.74 0.09
N GLY A 87 1.35 -10.89 0.78
CA GLY A 87 2.25 -11.11 1.91
C GLY A 87 3.71 -10.83 1.56
N ILE A 88 4.17 -11.30 0.40
CA ILE A 88 5.51 -10.98 -0.11
C ILE A 88 5.68 -9.47 -0.36
N SER A 89 4.68 -8.78 -0.91
CA SER A 89 4.80 -7.32 -1.13
C SER A 89 4.96 -6.55 0.18
N PHE A 90 4.35 -6.98 1.28
CA PHE A 90 4.60 -6.42 2.62
C PHE A 90 6.06 -6.53 3.04
N PHE A 91 6.70 -7.70 2.86
CA PHE A 91 8.11 -7.88 3.21
C PHE A 91 9.03 -7.05 2.31
N ILE A 92 8.79 -7.05 0.99
CA ILE A 92 9.54 -6.22 0.05
C ILE A 92 9.44 -4.75 0.46
N PHE A 93 8.23 -4.30 0.80
CA PHE A 93 7.99 -2.92 1.20
C PHE A 93 8.67 -2.59 2.53
N GLY A 94 8.57 -3.46 3.53
CA GLY A 94 9.23 -3.27 4.83
C GLY A 94 10.75 -3.20 4.72
N ILE A 95 11.37 -4.07 3.91
CA ILE A 95 12.81 -4.03 3.63
C ILE A 95 13.20 -2.72 2.94
N TYR A 96 12.40 -2.28 1.97
CA TYR A 96 12.61 -1.02 1.26
C TYR A 96 12.61 0.17 2.22
N ILE A 97 11.57 0.32 3.04
CA ILE A 97 11.46 1.43 4.02
C ILE A 97 12.56 1.36 5.07
N LEU A 98 12.94 0.15 5.52
CA LEU A 98 14.05 -0.01 6.46
C LEU A 98 15.37 0.49 5.86
N PHE A 99 15.67 0.10 4.62
CA PHE A 99 16.86 0.58 3.91
C PHE A 99 16.84 2.10 3.73
N GLU A 100 15.70 2.66 3.32
CA GLU A 100 15.55 4.11 3.15
C GLU A 100 15.75 4.87 4.47
N SER A 101 15.13 4.39 5.55
CA SER A 101 15.23 5.00 6.89
C SER A 101 16.68 4.98 7.40
N LEU A 102 17.39 3.85 7.24
CA LEU A 102 18.80 3.73 7.63
C LEU A 102 19.71 4.63 6.79
N ARG A 103 19.46 4.71 5.48
CA ARG A 103 20.21 5.60 4.57
C ARG A 103 20.05 7.07 4.96
N LYS A 104 18.82 7.52 5.24
CA LYS A 104 18.53 8.90 5.69
C LYS A 104 19.27 9.24 6.99
N LEU A 105 19.35 8.29 7.93
CA LEU A 105 20.09 8.46 9.18
C LEU A 105 21.59 8.67 8.96
N ILE A 106 22.20 7.93 8.02
CA ILE A 106 23.64 8.00 7.73
C ILE A 106 24.01 9.29 6.99
N ILE A 107 23.17 9.75 6.05
CA ILE A 107 23.47 10.88 5.17
C ILE A 107 23.14 12.24 5.84
N LEU A 108 22.44 12.24 6.98
CA LEU A 108 21.95 13.47 7.66
C LEU A 108 21.21 14.40 6.68
N GLU A 109 20.44 13.78 5.79
CA GLU A 109 19.84 14.49 4.67
C GLU A 109 18.74 15.43 5.16
N LYS A 110 18.85 16.71 4.79
CA LYS A 110 17.83 17.71 5.05
C LYS A 110 16.95 17.82 3.79
N PRO A 111 15.76 17.21 3.75
CA PRO A 111 14.87 17.35 2.62
C PRO A 111 14.54 18.83 2.40
N GLU A 112 14.86 19.36 1.23
CA GLU A 112 14.42 20.69 0.84
C GLU A 112 12.91 20.70 0.59
N PRO A 113 12.21 21.76 1.02
CA PRO A 113 10.76 21.85 0.86
C PRO A 113 10.38 21.88 -0.62
N SER A 114 9.55 20.92 -1.03
CA SER A 114 9.00 20.83 -2.38
C SER A 114 7.50 21.06 -2.33
N ILE A 115 7.02 22.15 -2.95
CA ILE A 115 5.58 22.47 -3.05
C ILE A 115 4.83 21.31 -3.71
N PHE A 116 5.42 20.71 -4.76
CA PHE A 116 4.86 19.54 -5.42
C PHE A 116 4.75 18.35 -4.46
N GLY A 117 5.79 18.10 -3.66
CA GLY A 117 5.76 17.03 -2.66
C GLY A 117 4.69 17.22 -1.59
N ILE A 118 4.48 18.46 -1.15
CA ILE A 118 3.41 18.80 -0.20
C ILE A 118 2.02 18.55 -0.82
N ILE A 119 1.81 18.99 -2.07
CA ILE A 119 0.54 18.78 -2.78
C ILE A 119 0.24 17.28 -2.95
N ILE A 120 1.24 16.51 -3.37
CA ILE A 120 1.11 15.06 -3.54
C ILE A 120 0.76 14.42 -2.18
N ALA A 121 1.54 14.69 -1.13
CA ALA A 121 1.31 14.12 0.19
C ALA A 121 -0.09 14.45 0.74
N ILE A 122 -0.57 15.69 0.56
CA ILE A 122 -1.93 16.10 0.96
C ILE A 122 -2.99 15.34 0.17
N ALA A 123 -2.81 15.18 -1.15
CA ALA A 123 -3.73 14.41 -1.98
C ALA A 123 -3.83 12.96 -1.49
N SER A 124 -2.69 12.32 -1.20
CA SER A 124 -2.63 10.95 -0.68
C SER A 124 -3.27 10.83 0.70
N ILE A 125 -3.04 11.80 1.60
CA ILE A 125 -3.69 11.85 2.92
C ILE A 125 -5.22 11.92 2.81
N ILE A 126 -5.77 12.48 1.74
CA ILE A 126 -7.21 12.55 1.51
C ILE A 126 -7.73 11.27 0.82
N VAL A 127 -7.02 10.77 -0.19
CA VAL A 127 -7.48 9.66 -1.06
C VAL A 127 -7.28 8.30 -0.39
N MET A 128 -6.11 8.06 0.22
CA MET A 128 -5.74 6.76 0.78
C MET A 128 -6.68 6.27 1.89
N PRO A 129 -7.14 7.09 2.87
CA PRO A 129 -8.08 6.62 3.89
C PRO A 129 -9.41 6.14 3.29
N ILE A 130 -9.89 6.83 2.25
CA ILE A 130 -11.12 6.46 1.54
C ILE A 130 -10.92 5.11 0.83
N LEU A 131 -9.79 4.92 0.16
CA LEU A 131 -9.46 3.65 -0.50
C LEU A 131 -9.30 2.51 0.50
N PHE A 132 -8.54 2.72 1.58
CA PHE A 132 -8.40 1.77 2.68
C PHE A 132 -9.77 1.30 3.17
N TYR A 133 -10.64 2.24 3.57
CA TYR A 133 -11.95 1.90 4.12
C TYR A 133 -12.83 1.14 3.12
N ARG A 134 -12.85 1.58 1.86
CA ARG A 134 -13.66 0.95 0.81
C ARG A 134 -13.16 -0.44 0.45
N LYS A 135 -11.85 -0.64 0.35
CA LYS A 135 -11.21 -1.95 0.11
C LYS A 135 -11.47 -2.88 1.28
N PHE A 136 -11.21 -2.45 2.51
CA PHE A 136 -11.43 -3.21 3.74
C PHE A 136 -12.89 -3.67 3.89
N LYS A 137 -13.85 -2.74 3.74
CA LYS A 137 -15.27 -3.06 3.83
C LYS A 137 -15.71 -4.03 2.74
N THR A 138 -15.22 -3.85 1.51
CA THR A 138 -15.57 -4.72 0.38
C THR A 138 -14.96 -6.11 0.58
N GLY A 139 -13.69 -6.21 0.98
CA GLY A 139 -12.98 -7.45 1.31
C GLY A 139 -13.69 -8.25 2.39
N LYS A 140 -14.07 -7.60 3.50
CA LYS A 140 -14.89 -8.25 4.54
C LYS A 140 -16.24 -8.73 4.03
N SER A 141 -16.90 -7.97 3.15
CA SER A 141 -18.23 -8.33 2.65
C SER A 141 -18.22 -9.55 1.71
N ILE A 142 -17.08 -9.83 1.06
CA ILE A 142 -16.91 -10.97 0.15
C ILE A 142 -16.01 -12.07 0.71
N GLY A 143 -15.53 -11.93 1.96
CA GLY A 143 -14.61 -12.89 2.58
C GLY A 143 -13.23 -12.95 1.93
N SER A 144 -12.79 -11.91 1.20
CA SER A 144 -11.47 -11.89 0.56
C SER A 144 -10.41 -11.37 1.52
N LYS A 145 -9.59 -12.29 2.03
CA LYS A 145 -8.43 -11.97 2.87
C LYS A 145 -7.37 -11.19 2.09
N SER A 146 -7.17 -11.52 0.82
CA SER A 146 -6.21 -10.81 -0.05
C SER A 146 -6.56 -9.33 -0.25
N LEU A 147 -7.85 -8.99 -0.42
CA LEU A 147 -8.28 -7.59 -0.53
C LEU A 147 -8.20 -6.84 0.82
N ILE A 148 -8.41 -7.54 1.93
CA ILE A 148 -8.21 -6.97 3.28
C ILE A 148 -6.72 -6.66 3.48
N ALA A 149 -5.82 -7.58 3.13
CA ALA A 149 -4.38 -7.37 3.17
C ALA A 149 -3.96 -6.19 2.27
N ASP A 150 -4.41 -6.16 1.01
CA ASP A 150 -4.17 -5.05 0.08
C ASP A 150 -4.68 -3.70 0.63
N SER A 151 -5.80 -3.69 1.38
CA SER A 151 -6.25 -2.46 2.05
C SER A 151 -5.28 -1.97 3.13
N LYS A 152 -4.68 -2.88 3.90
CA LYS A 152 -3.70 -2.53 4.93
C LYS A 152 -2.41 -1.96 4.33
N GLN A 153 -2.05 -2.35 3.10
CA GLN A 153 -0.95 -1.71 2.38
C GLN A 153 -1.28 -0.25 2.03
N THR A 154 -2.51 0.05 1.60
CA THR A 154 -3.00 1.44 1.43
C THR A 154 -2.93 2.25 2.73
N LEU A 155 -3.16 1.61 3.87
CA LEU A 155 -3.01 2.26 5.17
C LEU A 155 -1.54 2.59 5.49
N ALA A 156 -0.59 1.73 5.09
CA ALA A 156 0.83 2.04 5.20
C ALA A 156 1.20 3.24 4.32
N CYS A 157 0.70 3.33 3.08
CA CYS A 157 0.91 4.49 2.21
C CYS A 157 0.34 5.79 2.80
N LEU A 158 -0.80 5.73 3.50
CA LEU A 158 -1.31 6.87 4.25
C LEU A 158 -0.29 7.33 5.33
N PHE A 159 0.24 6.40 6.12
CA PHE A 159 1.23 6.76 7.14
C PHE A 159 2.53 7.30 6.51
N MET A 160 2.97 6.75 5.38
CA MET A 160 4.09 7.29 4.60
C MET A 160 3.80 8.70 4.10
N SER A 161 2.59 8.98 3.62
CA SER A 161 2.17 10.31 3.15
C SER A 161 2.20 11.34 4.29
N VAL A 162 1.72 10.94 5.47
CA VAL A 162 1.81 11.77 6.69
C VAL A 162 3.27 12.00 7.07
N SER A 163 4.10 10.95 7.04
CA SER A 163 5.54 11.04 7.31
C SER A 163 6.23 12.01 6.35
N LEU A 164 5.94 11.90 5.05
CA LEU A 164 6.45 12.79 4.02
C LEU A 164 6.02 14.24 4.27
N LEU A 165 4.75 14.48 4.58
CA LEU A 165 4.26 15.84 4.87
C LEU A 165 4.93 16.44 6.11
N ILE A 166 5.14 15.62 7.15
CA ILE A 166 5.89 16.00 8.35
C ILE A 166 7.35 16.29 7.98
N GLY A 167 8.01 15.42 7.22
CA GLY A 167 9.40 15.58 6.80
C GLY A 167 9.63 16.81 5.91
N LEU A 168 8.69 17.13 5.01
CA LEU A 168 8.77 18.31 4.15
C LEU A 168 8.34 19.60 4.88
N GLY A 169 7.31 19.53 5.74
CA GLY A 169 6.70 20.70 6.39
C GLY A 169 7.29 21.06 7.75
N LEU A 170 7.42 20.09 8.67
CA LEU A 170 7.92 20.32 10.02
C LEU A 170 9.45 20.44 10.09
N ASN A 171 10.20 19.87 9.14
CA ASN A 171 11.65 20.11 9.07
C ASN A 171 11.94 21.58 8.72
N TYR A 172 11.16 22.17 7.81
CA TYR A 172 11.26 23.58 7.46
C TYR A 172 10.90 24.52 8.62
N LEU A 173 9.89 24.17 9.43
CA LEU A 173 9.38 25.04 10.51
C LEU A 173 10.04 24.82 11.88
N PHE A 174 10.44 23.59 12.21
CA PHE A 174 10.85 23.20 13.56
C PHE A 174 12.15 22.38 13.63
N GLY A 175 12.76 22.05 12.48
CA GLY A 175 14.00 21.27 12.42
C GLY A 175 13.86 19.83 12.94
N LEU A 176 12.64 19.28 12.95
CA LEU A 176 12.32 17.93 13.47
C LEU A 176 12.59 16.82 12.43
N TRP A 177 13.80 16.77 11.88
CA TRP A 177 14.21 15.79 10.87
C TRP A 177 14.11 14.32 11.35
N TRP A 178 14.15 14.08 12.67
CA TRP A 178 14.07 12.75 13.27
C TRP A 178 12.66 12.15 13.31
N ALA A 179 11.60 12.96 13.13
CA ALA A 179 10.22 12.47 13.20
C ALA A 179 9.92 11.46 12.07
N ASP A 180 10.46 11.69 10.88
CA ASP A 180 10.34 10.79 9.71
C ASP A 180 10.94 9.40 10.01
N LEU A 181 12.07 9.34 10.73
CA LEU A 181 12.73 8.09 11.10
C LEU A 181 11.89 7.24 12.05
N ILE A 182 11.24 7.87 13.04
CA ILE A 182 10.39 7.15 13.99
C ILE A 182 9.17 6.57 13.27
N VAL A 183 8.50 7.37 12.44
CA VAL A 183 7.34 6.93 11.67
C VAL A 183 7.73 5.79 10.71
N GLY A 184 8.87 5.92 10.01
CA GLY A 184 9.41 4.86 9.15
C GLY A 184 9.64 3.54 9.90
N LEU A 185 10.23 3.58 11.09
CA LEU A 185 10.42 2.37 11.92
C LEU A 185 9.09 1.73 12.36
N PHE A 186 8.10 2.54 12.75
CA PHE A 186 6.77 2.02 13.06
C PHE A 186 6.11 1.34 11.85
N ILE A 187 6.26 1.93 10.66
CA ILE A 187 5.73 1.36 9.40
C ILE A 187 6.45 0.05 9.07
N VAL A 188 7.77 -0.05 9.23
CA VAL A 188 8.51 -1.30 9.03
C VAL A 188 8.00 -2.42 9.93
N LEU A 189 7.82 -2.14 11.23
CA LEU A 189 7.28 -3.11 12.18
C LEU A 189 5.86 -3.53 11.81
N PHE A 190 5.02 -2.58 11.42
CA PHE A 190 3.67 -2.85 10.94
C PHE A 190 3.70 -3.75 9.70
N LEU A 191 4.52 -3.43 8.70
CA LEU A 191 4.58 -4.17 7.44
C LEU A 191 5.10 -5.60 7.64
N PHE A 192 6.14 -5.80 8.45
CA PHE A 192 6.64 -7.15 8.74
C PHE A 192 5.66 -7.98 9.56
N LYS A 193 4.97 -7.37 10.52
CA LYS A 193 3.91 -8.04 11.27
C LYS A 193 2.81 -8.49 10.32
N GLU A 194 2.30 -7.60 9.48
CA GLU A 194 1.23 -7.91 8.53
C GLU A 194 1.65 -8.98 7.50
N GLY A 195 2.85 -8.86 6.92
CA GLY A 195 3.39 -9.89 6.03
C GLY A 195 3.51 -11.25 6.71
N TYR A 196 3.91 -11.29 7.98
CA TYR A 196 4.01 -12.52 8.75
C TYR A 196 2.64 -13.16 9.02
N GLU A 197 1.67 -12.37 9.52
CA GLU A 197 0.30 -12.84 9.77
C GLU A 197 -0.34 -13.42 8.48
N ILE A 198 -0.17 -12.73 7.35
CA ILE A 198 -0.71 -13.12 6.04
C ILE A 198 -0.10 -14.43 5.52
N ILE A 199 1.20 -14.65 5.70
CA ILE A 199 1.88 -15.84 5.14
C ILE A 199 1.82 -17.04 6.09
N PHE A 200 1.99 -16.81 7.40
CA PHE A 200 2.25 -17.89 8.35
C PHE A 200 1.09 -18.19 9.31
N GLU A 201 0.21 -17.22 9.58
CA GLU A 201 -0.96 -17.46 10.46
C GLU A 201 -2.23 -17.79 9.66
N ASP A 202 -2.39 -17.23 8.46
CA ASP A 202 -3.55 -17.54 7.61
C ASP A 202 -3.55 -18.99 7.06
N ASP A 203 -2.39 -19.66 7.00
CA ASP A 203 -2.27 -21.09 6.67
C ASP A 203 -2.71 -22.00 7.85
N TYR A 204 -2.66 -21.52 9.10
CA TYR A 204 -2.99 -22.31 10.29
C TYR A 204 -4.50 -22.59 10.45
N ASP A 205 -5.35 -21.74 9.87
CA ASP A 205 -6.81 -21.89 9.86
C ASP A 205 -7.30 -22.82 8.74
N ILE A 206 -6.49 -23.09 7.72
CA ILE A 206 -6.86 -23.92 6.57
C ILE A 206 -6.64 -25.41 6.87
N ASP A 207 -5.61 -25.76 7.66
CA ASP A 207 -5.28 -27.15 7.99
C ASP A 207 -6.05 -27.72 9.19
N ASN A 208 -6.66 -26.89 10.05
CA ASN A 208 -7.36 -27.35 11.26
C ASN A 208 -8.88 -27.55 11.11
N HIS A 209 -9.43 -27.41 9.90
CA HIS A 209 -10.88 -27.55 9.63
C HIS A 209 -11.22 -28.53 8.50
N HIS A 210 -10.34 -29.50 8.23
CA HIS A 210 -10.65 -30.65 7.38
C HIS A 210 -10.82 -31.94 8.18
#